data_AF-A0A3D5RS54-F1
#
_entry.id   AF-A0A3D5RS54-F1
#
_cell.length_a   1.000
_cell.length_b   1.000
_cell.length_c   1.000
_cell.angle_alpha   90.00
_cell.angle_beta   90.00
_cell.angle_gamma   90.00
#
_symmetry.space_group_name_H-M   'P 1'
#
loop_
_entity.id
_entity.type
_entity.pdbx_description
1 polymer ?
#
loop_
_entity_poly.entity_id
_entity_poly.type
_entity_poly.pdbx_seq_one_letter_code
_entity_poly.pdbx_strand_id
1 'polypeptide(L)'
;MSMLSEMSTITIVAAVITLAGCGGQGDSENSSAKSMGARHVAEGPNLGIDITQADIVAWDIAIGPGGSNLPPGGATAADGKDLFIEQCAS
;
A
#
# COMPACT_ATOMS: atom_id res chain seq x y z
N MET A 1 -8.94 -44.49 6.40
CA MET A 1 -9.82 -43.88 5.38
C MET A 1 -11.21 -43.46 5.89
N SER A 2 -11.55 -43.61 7.18
CA SER A 2 -12.93 -43.39 7.68
C SER A 2 -13.24 -42.00 8.27
N MET A 3 -12.30 -41.03 8.23
CA MET A 3 -12.50 -39.68 8.80
C MET A 3 -12.76 -38.59 7.74
N LEU A 4 -12.66 -38.90 6.46
CA LEU A 4 -12.77 -37.91 5.36
C LEU A 4 -14.22 -37.68 4.87
N SER A 5 -15.21 -38.43 5.39
CA SER A 5 -16.61 -38.31 4.97
C SER A 5 -17.42 -37.27 5.76
N GLU A 6 -16.95 -36.84 6.94
CA GLU A 6 -17.70 -35.89 7.79
C GLU A 6 -17.26 -34.43 7.64
N MET A 7 -16.10 -34.17 7.04
CA MET A 7 -15.59 -32.80 6.85
C MET A 7 -16.15 -32.09 5.61
N SER A 8 -16.88 -32.79 4.73
CA SER A 8 -17.41 -32.19 3.47
C SER A 8 -18.69 -31.37 3.67
N THR A 9 -19.45 -31.59 4.75
CA THR A 9 -20.72 -30.88 5.01
C THR A 9 -20.52 -29.53 5.73
N ILE A 10 -19.36 -29.29 6.35
CA ILE A 10 -19.10 -28.07 7.13
C ILE A 10 -18.99 -26.83 6.23
N THR A 11 -18.72 -26.98 4.94
CA THR A 11 -18.55 -25.85 3.99
C THR A 11 -19.86 -25.17 3.58
N ILE A 12 -21.06 -25.75 3.83
CA ILE A 12 -22.33 -25.19 3.32
C ILE A 12 -23.07 -24.33 4.36
N VAL A 13 -22.87 -24.57 5.67
CA VAL A 13 -23.71 -23.96 6.73
C VAL A 13 -23.31 -22.52 7.09
N ALA A 14 -22.06 -22.09 6.84
CA ALA A 14 -21.60 -20.75 7.24
C ALA A 14 -22.10 -19.59 6.36
N ALA A 15 -22.71 -19.87 5.20
CA ALA A 15 -23.14 -18.84 4.25
C ALA A 15 -24.57 -18.30 4.46
N VAL A 16 -25.31 -18.74 5.49
CA VAL A 16 -26.77 -18.49 5.62
C VAL A 16 -27.17 -17.81 6.94
N ILE A 17 -26.33 -16.93 7.50
CA ILE A 17 -26.78 -16.05 8.59
C ILE A 17 -26.83 -14.60 8.11
N THR A 18 -27.95 -14.28 7.47
CA THR A 18 -28.50 -12.95 7.23
C THR A 18 -29.37 -12.51 8.42
N LEU A 19 -29.43 -11.20 8.74
CA LEU A 19 -30.62 -10.32 8.60
C LEU A 19 -30.60 -9.09 9.54
N ALA A 20 -31.07 -7.96 8.97
CA ALA A 20 -31.86 -6.89 9.60
C ALA A 20 -31.20 -5.86 10.54
N GLY A 21 -30.60 -4.83 9.95
CA GLY A 21 -30.57 -3.46 10.52
C GLY A 21 -31.47 -2.54 9.68
N CYS A 22 -32.39 -1.83 10.34
CA CYS A 22 -33.38 -0.95 9.73
C CYS A 22 -32.97 0.52 9.96
N GLY A 23 -32.95 1.34 8.90
CA GLY A 23 -33.11 2.80 8.98
C GLY A 23 -31.83 3.65 8.96
N GLY A 24 -31.60 4.35 7.83
CA GLY A 24 -30.60 5.40 7.71
C GLY A 24 -30.25 5.79 6.26
N GLN A 25 -31.26 6.06 5.42
CA GLN A 25 -31.08 6.84 4.19
C GLN A 25 -30.84 8.29 4.64
N GLY A 26 -29.64 8.81 4.43
CA GLY A 26 -29.27 10.20 4.67
C GLY A 26 -28.44 10.68 3.49
N ASP A 27 -29.06 11.55 2.71
CA ASP A 27 -28.57 12.10 1.45
C ASP A 27 -27.26 12.88 1.65
N SER A 28 -26.28 12.65 0.79
CA SER A 28 -25.28 13.68 0.45
C SER A 28 -25.26 13.85 -1.05
N GLU A 29 -26.38 14.36 -1.53
CA GLU A 29 -26.44 15.25 -2.68
C GLU A 29 -25.56 16.48 -2.38
N ASN A 30 -24.24 16.35 -2.48
CA ASN A 30 -23.44 17.52 -2.84
C ASN A 30 -23.48 17.70 -4.36
N SER A 31 -24.69 17.89 -4.88
CA SER A 31 -24.92 18.51 -6.18
C SER A 31 -25.00 20.02 -5.99
N SER A 32 -23.93 20.63 -5.45
CA SER A 32 -23.68 22.06 -5.67
C SER A 32 -22.93 22.20 -6.98
N ALA A 33 -23.62 21.98 -8.10
CA ALA A 33 -23.20 22.47 -9.41
C ALA A 33 -23.37 24.01 -9.42
N LYS A 34 -22.57 24.71 -8.62
CA LYS A 34 -22.24 26.10 -8.87
C LYS A 34 -21.32 26.05 -10.08
N SER A 35 -21.79 26.55 -11.23
CA SER A 35 -21.02 26.68 -12.45
C SER A 35 -19.73 27.46 -12.15
N MET A 36 -18.67 26.73 -11.83
CA MET A 36 -17.35 27.28 -11.62
C MET A 36 -16.85 27.60 -13.03
N GLY A 37 -16.55 28.88 -13.28
CA GLY A 37 -16.02 29.33 -14.57
C GLY A 37 -14.90 28.40 -15.05
N ALA A 38 -14.92 28.09 -16.35
CA ALA A 38 -13.94 27.24 -16.99
C ALA A 38 -12.53 27.74 -16.65
N ARG A 39 -11.84 27.00 -15.79
CA ARG A 39 -10.41 27.17 -15.60
C ARG A 39 -9.79 26.64 -16.89
N HIS A 40 -9.23 27.52 -17.71
CA HIS A 40 -8.26 27.07 -18.70
C HIS A 40 -7.09 26.49 -17.91
N VAL A 41 -7.05 25.17 -17.77
CA VAL A 41 -5.83 24.47 -17.37
C VAL A 41 -4.90 24.66 -18.55
N ALA A 42 -3.94 25.58 -18.43
CA ALA A 42 -2.84 25.61 -19.37
C ALA A 42 -2.14 24.25 -19.29
N GLU A 43 -2.07 23.54 -20.42
CA GLU A 43 -1.28 22.31 -20.51
C GLU A 43 0.12 22.63 -19.99
N GLY A 44 0.59 21.86 -18.99
CA GLY A 44 1.96 22.01 -18.50
C GLY A 44 2.98 21.74 -19.62
N PRO A 45 4.27 21.98 -19.38
CA PRO A 45 5.33 21.83 -20.40
C PRO A 45 5.56 20.40 -20.93
N ASN A 46 4.64 19.45 -20.72
CA ASN A 46 4.73 18.04 -21.14
C ASN A 46 6.10 17.43 -20.80
N LEU A 47 6.53 17.57 -19.54
CA LEU A 47 7.82 17.08 -19.06
C LEU A 47 7.69 15.68 -18.46
N GLY A 48 8.68 14.83 -18.72
CA GLY A 48 8.79 13.49 -18.17
C GLY A 48 8.09 12.43 -19.02
N ILE A 49 8.16 11.20 -18.52
CA ILE A 49 7.45 10.03 -19.05
C ILE A 49 6.82 9.27 -17.89
N ASP A 50 5.79 8.49 -18.18
CA ASP A 50 5.26 7.53 -17.21
C ASP A 50 6.34 6.50 -16.86
N ILE A 51 6.36 6.11 -15.59
CA ILE A 51 7.28 5.12 -15.04
C ILE A 51 6.50 3.94 -14.50
N THR A 52 7.02 2.73 -14.66
CA THR A 52 6.33 1.52 -14.18
C THR A 52 6.60 1.31 -12.70
N GLN A 53 5.74 0.52 -12.03
CA GLN A 53 6.00 0.14 -10.64
C GLN A 53 7.33 -0.62 -10.48
N ALA A 54 7.72 -1.42 -11.47
CA ALA A 54 8.98 -2.16 -11.44
C ALA A 54 10.20 -1.22 -11.42
N ASP A 55 10.12 -0.10 -12.14
CA ASP A 55 11.18 0.91 -12.14
C ASP A 55 11.27 1.62 -10.78
N ILE A 56 10.13 1.88 -10.13
CA ILE A 56 10.08 2.49 -8.79
C ILE A 56 10.71 1.57 -7.73
N VAL A 57 10.45 0.26 -7.79
CA VAL A 57 10.96 -0.71 -6.81
C VAL A 57 12.49 -0.69 -6.73
N ALA A 58 13.18 -0.42 -7.84
CA ALA A 58 14.64 -0.31 -7.85
C ALA A 58 15.17 0.91 -7.07
N TRP A 59 14.34 1.93 -6.86
CA TRP A 59 14.71 3.19 -6.20
C TRP A 59 14.07 3.36 -4.83
N ASP A 60 13.09 2.53 -4.49
CA ASP A 60 12.44 2.53 -3.18
C ASP A 60 13.35 1.89 -2.12
N ILE A 61 14.35 2.66 -1.68
CA ILE A 61 15.33 2.27 -0.65
C ILE A 61 15.01 2.85 0.73
N ALA A 62 13.86 3.50 0.88
CA ALA A 62 13.47 4.14 2.13
C ALA A 62 13.15 3.09 3.20
N ILE A 63 13.73 3.24 4.38
CA ILE A 63 13.48 2.38 5.54
C ILE A 63 12.68 3.17 6.58
N GLY A 64 11.49 2.67 6.92
CA GLY A 64 10.63 3.27 7.94
C GLY A 64 11.13 3.00 9.37
N PRO A 65 10.61 3.71 10.39
CA PRO A 65 11.02 3.52 11.79
C PRO A 65 10.70 2.12 12.35
N GLY A 66 9.75 1.41 11.75
CA GLY A 66 9.43 0.01 12.08
C GLY A 66 10.29 -1.03 11.36
N GLY A 67 11.28 -0.62 10.55
CA GLY A 67 12.12 -1.53 9.77
C GLY A 67 11.48 -2.09 8.50
N SER A 68 10.34 -1.55 8.06
CA SER A 68 9.77 -1.87 6.75
C SER A 68 10.79 -1.58 5.65
N ASN A 69 10.86 -2.48 4.65
CA ASN A 69 11.79 -2.44 3.52
C ASN A 69 13.27 -2.75 3.86
N LEU A 70 13.58 -3.19 5.09
CA LEU A 70 14.96 -3.54 5.44
C LEU A 70 15.39 -4.83 4.72
N PRO A 71 16.46 -4.81 3.89
CA PRO A 71 16.98 -6.01 3.27
C PRO A 71 17.65 -6.92 4.32
N PRO A 72 17.74 -8.24 4.04
CA PRO A 72 18.49 -9.14 4.92
C PRO A 72 19.97 -8.77 4.95
N GLY A 73 20.57 -8.78 6.13
CA GLY A 73 21.98 -8.46 6.33
C GLY A 73 22.34 -8.29 7.81
N GLY A 74 23.59 -7.93 8.06
CA GLY A 74 24.09 -7.65 9.39
C GLY A 74 25.59 -7.36 9.38
N ALA A 75 26.04 -6.55 10.32
CA ALA A 75 27.44 -6.21 10.55
C ALA A 75 27.65 -5.85 12.02
N THR A 76 28.90 -5.84 12.46
CA THR A 76 29.27 -5.38 13.81
C THR A 76 29.74 -3.93 13.78
N ALA A 77 29.82 -3.32 14.96
CA ALA A 77 30.42 -1.99 15.09
C ALA A 77 31.91 -1.97 14.69
N ALA A 78 32.62 -3.10 14.82
CA ALA A 78 34.01 -3.21 14.39
C ALA A 78 34.13 -3.10 12.86
N ASP A 79 33.25 -3.79 12.11
CA ASP A 79 33.21 -3.72 10.65
C ASP A 79 32.90 -2.29 10.16
N GLY A 80 31.96 -1.61 10.83
CA GLY A 80 31.59 -0.23 10.49
C GLY A 80 32.68 0.80 10.78
N LYS A 81 33.54 0.56 11.79
CA LYS A 81 34.63 1.46 12.16
C LYS A 81 35.64 1.62 11.02
N ASP A 82 36.02 0.51 10.37
CA ASP A 82 36.99 0.55 9.27
C ASP A 82 36.40 1.32 8.07
N LEU A 83 35.15 1.03 7.68
CA LEU A 83 34.45 1.75 6.61
C LEU A 83 34.30 3.27 6.89
N PHE A 84 34.02 3.64 8.14
CA PHE A 84 33.87 5.06 8.51
C PHE A 84 35.19 5.82 8.35
N ILE A 85 36.32 5.22 8.77
CA ILE A 85 37.65 5.82 8.60
C ILE A 85 37.96 6.02 7.12
N GLU A 86 37.65 5.03 6.29
CA GLU A 86 37.97 5.05 4.86
C GLU A 86 37.07 5.99 4.04
N GLN A 87 35.79 6.13 4.39
CA GLN A 87 34.79 6.78 3.53
C GLN A 87 34.18 8.06 4.09
N CYS A 88 34.35 8.33 5.39
CA CYS A 88 33.61 9.42 6.07
C CYS A 88 34.49 10.36 6.92
N ALA A 89 35.63 9.89 7.43
CA ALA A 89 36.38 10.60 8.47
C ALA A 89 37.28 11.77 7.96
N SER A 90 37.22 12.08 6.67
CA SER A 90 37.97 13.18 6.02
C SER A 90 37.17 14.47 5.92
#